data_AF-A0A818UW42-F1
#
_entry.id   AF-A0A818UW42-F1
#
_cell.length_a   1.000
_cell.length_b   1.000
_cell.length_c   1.000
_cell.angle_alpha   90.00
_cell.angle_beta   90.00
_cell.angle_gamma   90.00
#
_symmetry.space_group_name_H-M   'P 1'
#
loop_
_entity.id
_entity.type
_entity.pdbx_description
1 polymer ?
#
loop_
_entity_poly.entity_id
_entity_poly.type
_entity_poly.pdbx_seq_one_letter_code
_entity_poly.pdbx_strand_id
1 'polypeptide(L)'
;MFVIFIFILVFNAQCICASKPVIVHTQYGDVLGYQTDSARVFYGIPFARPPIGTLRWQPPIPVTKWYPNVINATQSPPACAQPASAITTIVTPSVLGFLATGNGSNDIRGNYGILDQRLAIAWIKANIEAFGGDPNEITLFGQSAGAQSIALHYVTNEMQPFFQRAIIQSAPMTVPFRTYLEYVTPSVLFAEQLHCDIGDIACFRNRSTDDIIAAQNTVNGMLTSLNVLLFFEPWLPVIDNVIVHGQLIDTVYNTSFPLKPLIIGTVTEECRDFIYGKWQKPISPSEYIAIALVIFQEKAFKILKKYPPVGSGDQRPLVSRAATQWVFACSTRVFARKGATYSYVFGYPYDTENLRNRIECSDHACHADEIPFLFESSWANFTDAGRRVSQSMATYWTNFGKSQDPNEPLRVPLSWPRIIKQYRQVKPDSNKSTKELTIELEKKLTKAPFITRIGNDIYYLYYFKNEKINTYL
;
A
#
# COMPACT_ATOMS: atom_id res chain seq x y z
N MET A 1 60.41 -27.32 -23.78
CA MET A 1 59.25 -28.08 -23.25
C MET A 1 58.39 -27.09 -22.47
N PHE A 2 57.48 -26.38 -23.15
CA PHE A 2 56.50 -25.47 -22.54
C PHE A 2 55.15 -26.18 -22.59
N VAL A 3 54.62 -26.50 -21.42
CA VAL A 3 53.32 -27.16 -21.25
C VAL A 3 52.25 -26.07 -21.32
N ILE A 4 51.46 -26.07 -22.39
CA ILE A 4 50.27 -25.23 -22.54
C ILE A 4 49.09 -25.99 -21.94
N PHE A 5 48.54 -25.50 -20.84
CA PHE A 5 47.25 -25.95 -20.30
C PHE A 5 46.12 -25.23 -21.06
N ILE A 6 45.33 -25.99 -21.81
CA ILE A 6 44.09 -25.51 -22.44
C ILE A 6 42.99 -25.59 -21.37
N PHE A 7 42.54 -24.43 -20.90
CA PHE A 7 41.30 -24.33 -20.11
C PHE A 7 40.10 -24.37 -21.07
N ILE A 8 39.33 -25.46 -21.02
CA ILE A 8 38.02 -25.53 -21.67
C ILE A 8 37.03 -24.78 -20.78
N LEU A 9 36.62 -23.59 -21.22
CA LEU A 9 35.48 -22.85 -20.68
C LEU A 9 34.19 -23.60 -21.03
N VAL A 10 33.66 -24.36 -20.07
CA VAL A 10 32.29 -24.86 -20.14
C VAL A 10 31.36 -23.67 -19.85
N PHE A 11 30.85 -23.04 -20.90
CA PHE A 11 29.70 -22.15 -20.79
C PHE A 11 28.52 -23.01 -20.34
N ASN A 12 28.13 -22.87 -19.07
CA ASN A 12 26.80 -23.26 -18.59
C ASN A 12 25.78 -22.32 -19.26
N ALA A 13 25.40 -22.64 -20.49
CA ALA A 13 24.23 -22.07 -21.13
C ALA A 13 23.01 -22.61 -20.37
N GLN A 14 22.55 -21.87 -19.36
CA GLN A 14 21.18 -22.02 -18.90
C GLN A 14 20.29 -21.78 -20.12
N CYS A 15 19.54 -22.80 -20.50
CA CYS A 15 18.61 -22.76 -21.62
C CYS A 15 17.57 -21.67 -21.31
N ILE A 16 17.67 -20.53 -21.99
CA ILE A 16 16.62 -19.52 -22.00
C ILE A 16 15.45 -20.18 -22.74
N CYS A 17 14.34 -20.45 -22.04
CA CYS A 17 13.10 -20.88 -22.69
C CYS A 17 12.83 -19.94 -23.88
N ALA A 18 12.62 -20.51 -25.07
CA ALA A 18 12.43 -19.76 -26.31
C ALA A 18 11.22 -18.82 -26.18
N SER A 19 11.48 -17.55 -25.85
CA SER A 19 10.46 -16.51 -25.78
C SER A 19 10.09 -16.10 -27.21
N LYS A 20 8.82 -16.26 -27.58
CA LYS A 20 8.34 -15.88 -28.91
C LYS A 20 7.99 -14.39 -28.90
N PRO A 21 8.48 -13.58 -29.85
CA PRO A 21 8.08 -12.18 -29.94
C PRO A 21 6.58 -12.08 -30.23
N VAL A 22 5.90 -11.12 -29.60
CA VAL A 22 4.48 -10.82 -29.84
C VAL A 22 4.30 -9.33 -30.01
N ILE A 23 3.50 -8.93 -31.00
CA ILE A 23 3.19 -7.52 -31.26
C ILE A 23 1.71 -7.27 -30.95
N VAL A 24 1.43 -6.16 -30.26
CA VAL A 24 0.08 -5.63 -30.06
C VAL A 24 -0.01 -4.28 -30.77
N HIS A 25 -1.04 -4.12 -31.59
CA HIS A 25 -1.32 -2.87 -32.30
C HIS A 25 -2.13 -1.94 -31.40
N THR A 26 -1.62 -0.74 -31.13
CA THR A 26 -2.32 0.28 -30.34
C THR A 26 -2.51 1.54 -31.16
N GLN A 27 -3.38 2.45 -30.71
CA GLN A 27 -3.58 3.75 -31.34
C GLN A 27 -2.31 4.64 -31.40
N TYR A 28 -1.33 4.35 -30.55
CA TYR A 28 -0.06 5.07 -30.47
C TYR A 28 1.02 4.46 -31.39
N GLY A 29 0.81 3.24 -31.88
CA GLY A 29 1.76 2.43 -32.64
C GLY A 29 1.90 1.02 -32.04
N ASP A 30 2.87 0.26 -32.56
CA ASP A 30 3.06 -1.15 -32.20
C ASP A 30 3.81 -1.31 -30.88
N VAL A 31 3.44 -2.32 -30.09
CA VAL A 31 4.10 -2.68 -28.84
C VAL A 31 4.64 -4.10 -28.98
N LEU A 32 5.97 -4.23 -29.03
CA LEU A 32 6.68 -5.51 -29.08
C LEU A 32 6.91 -6.03 -27.66
N GLY A 33 6.24 -7.11 -27.29
CA GLY A 33 6.50 -7.89 -26.09
C GLY A 33 7.01 -9.29 -26.41
N TYR A 34 6.90 -10.19 -25.45
CA TYR A 34 7.24 -11.60 -25.61
C TYR A 34 6.21 -12.52 -24.96
N GLN A 35 6.18 -13.77 -25.41
CA GLN A 35 5.29 -14.80 -24.88
C GLN A 35 6.09 -15.92 -24.23
N THR A 36 5.63 -16.31 -23.04
CA THR A 36 6.03 -17.52 -22.31
C THR A 36 4.95 -18.60 -22.49
N ASP A 37 5.14 -19.77 -21.90
CA ASP A 37 4.13 -20.83 -21.90
C ASP A 37 2.83 -20.42 -21.15
N SER A 38 2.92 -19.45 -20.24
CA SER A 38 1.83 -19.06 -19.34
C SER A 38 1.27 -17.66 -19.60
N ALA A 39 2.01 -16.77 -20.26
CA ALA A 39 1.61 -15.37 -20.41
C ALA A 39 2.22 -14.68 -21.64
N ARG A 40 1.54 -13.63 -22.11
CA ARG A 40 2.12 -12.58 -22.95
C ARG A 40 2.54 -11.43 -22.04
N VAL A 41 3.77 -10.95 -22.19
CA VAL A 41 4.39 -9.98 -21.28
C VAL A 41 4.82 -8.74 -22.05
N PHE A 42 4.44 -7.58 -21.52
CA PHE A 42 4.78 -6.26 -22.06
C PHE A 42 5.19 -5.35 -20.89
N TYR A 43 6.47 -4.99 -20.84
CA TYR A 43 7.06 -4.11 -19.85
C TYR A 43 7.29 -2.71 -20.40
N GLY A 44 7.30 -1.70 -19.53
CA GLY A 44 7.81 -0.37 -19.89
C GLY A 44 7.06 0.35 -20.99
N ILE A 45 5.77 0.04 -21.21
CA ILE A 45 4.94 0.79 -22.14
C ILE A 45 4.73 2.21 -21.58
N PRO A 46 5.14 3.27 -22.30
CA PRO A 46 5.02 4.62 -21.80
C PRO A 46 3.57 5.09 -21.89
N PHE A 47 3.05 5.66 -20.80
CA PHE A 47 1.74 6.32 -20.75
C PHE A 47 1.86 7.85 -20.67
N ALA A 48 3.03 8.36 -20.28
CA ALA A 48 3.33 9.78 -20.16
C ALA A 48 4.71 10.12 -20.76
N ARG A 49 4.92 11.39 -21.12
CA ARG A 49 6.25 11.93 -21.42
C ARG A 49 7.13 11.85 -20.17
N PRO A 50 8.44 11.57 -20.31
CA PRO A 50 9.35 11.54 -19.16
C PRO A 50 9.32 12.88 -18.38
N PRO A 51 9.07 12.87 -17.05
CA PRO A 51 8.96 14.08 -16.23
C PRO A 51 10.34 14.65 -15.85
N ILE A 52 11.16 14.95 -16.86
CA ILE A 52 12.54 15.44 -16.74
C ILE A 52 12.67 16.89 -17.21
N GLY A 53 13.75 17.56 -16.78
CA GLY A 53 14.02 18.95 -17.15
C GLY A 53 12.86 19.88 -16.75
N THR A 54 12.30 20.60 -17.72
CA THR A 54 11.16 21.51 -17.50
C THR A 54 9.87 20.79 -17.14
N LEU A 55 9.76 19.47 -17.37
CA LEU A 55 8.61 18.66 -16.98
C LEU A 55 8.69 18.13 -15.55
N ARG A 56 9.83 18.30 -14.86
CA ARG A 56 9.92 17.94 -13.44
C ARG A 56 8.98 18.83 -12.63
N TRP A 57 8.24 18.23 -11.71
CA TRP A 57 7.18 18.85 -10.92
C TRP A 57 6.14 19.58 -11.78
N GLN A 58 5.62 18.89 -12.78
CA GLN A 58 4.50 19.32 -13.61
C GLN A 58 3.49 18.18 -13.74
N PRO A 59 2.23 18.48 -14.08
CA PRO A 59 1.27 17.45 -14.44
C PRO A 59 1.82 16.56 -15.58
N PRO A 60 1.61 15.24 -15.52
CA PRO A 60 2.07 14.35 -16.58
C PRO A 60 1.39 14.68 -17.90
N ILE A 61 2.18 14.67 -18.96
CA ILE A 61 1.70 14.90 -20.32
C ILE A 61 1.51 13.54 -20.99
N PRO A 62 0.29 13.19 -21.47
CA PRO A 62 0.05 11.95 -22.17
C PRO A 62 1.00 11.77 -23.37
N VAL A 63 1.39 10.52 -23.61
CA VAL A 63 2.05 10.18 -24.87
C VAL A 63 1.11 10.34 -26.07
N THR A 64 1.70 10.65 -27.22
CA THR A 64 1.02 10.60 -28.51
C THR A 64 1.53 9.38 -29.27
N LYS A 65 1.89 9.49 -30.55
CA LYS A 65 2.41 8.35 -31.31
C LYS A 65 3.86 8.03 -30.95
N TRP A 66 4.21 6.76 -30.99
CA TRP A 66 5.58 6.30 -30.83
C TRP A 66 6.45 6.81 -31.99
N TYR A 67 7.71 7.12 -31.71
CA TYR A 67 8.74 7.29 -32.72
C TYR A 67 10.00 6.53 -32.28
N PRO A 68 10.44 5.50 -33.01
CA PRO A 68 9.80 4.87 -34.18
C PRO A 68 8.41 4.28 -33.85
N ASN A 69 7.60 3.92 -34.86
CA ASN A 69 6.21 3.44 -34.69
C ASN A 69 6.07 2.09 -33.95
N VAL A 70 7.16 1.54 -33.41
CA VAL A 70 7.18 0.34 -32.57
C VAL A 70 8.00 0.62 -31.31
N ILE A 71 7.47 0.25 -30.14
CA ILE A 71 8.20 0.28 -28.89
C ILE A 71 8.58 -1.13 -28.44
N ASN A 72 9.82 -1.29 -27.98
CA ASN A 72 10.30 -2.54 -27.42
C ASN A 72 9.94 -2.62 -25.93
N ALA A 73 8.89 -3.37 -25.62
CA ALA A 73 8.34 -3.61 -24.30
C ALA A 73 8.79 -4.97 -23.72
N THR A 74 10.01 -5.42 -24.01
CA THR A 74 10.54 -6.72 -23.53
C THR A 74 11.35 -6.63 -22.24
N GLN A 75 11.66 -5.41 -21.77
CA GLN A 75 12.53 -5.18 -20.61
C GLN A 75 11.83 -4.36 -19.54
N SER A 76 12.07 -4.72 -18.27
CA SER A 76 11.58 -3.93 -17.13
C SER A 76 12.06 -2.48 -17.23
N PRO A 77 11.17 -1.48 -17.05
CA PRO A 77 11.59 -0.09 -17.04
C PRO A 77 12.44 0.21 -15.80
N PRO A 78 13.26 1.28 -15.84
CA PRO A 78 13.91 1.79 -14.64
C PRO A 78 12.85 2.23 -13.62
N ALA A 79 13.11 1.98 -12.34
CA ALA A 79 12.29 2.49 -11.25
C ALA A 79 12.40 4.02 -11.16
N CYS A 80 11.34 4.68 -10.65
CA CYS A 80 11.40 6.08 -10.29
C CYS A 80 12.49 6.32 -9.23
N ALA A 81 13.19 7.46 -9.34
CA ALA A 81 14.21 7.85 -8.38
C ALA A 81 13.62 7.97 -6.96
N GLN A 82 14.20 7.20 -6.06
CA GLN A 82 13.79 7.05 -4.68
C GLN A 82 15.00 6.72 -3.81
N PRO A 83 14.95 7.00 -2.49
CA PRO A 83 15.98 6.56 -1.57
C PRO A 83 16.19 5.05 -1.64
N ALA A 84 17.43 4.59 -1.50
CA ALA A 84 17.70 3.17 -1.31
C ALA A 84 17.14 2.74 0.06
N SER A 85 15.98 2.08 0.08
CA SER A 85 15.40 1.56 1.32
C SER A 85 16.11 0.26 1.75
N ALA A 86 16.49 0.16 3.02
CA ALA A 86 16.96 -1.08 3.62
C ALA A 86 15.85 -2.15 3.74
N ILE A 87 14.58 -1.72 3.70
CA ILE A 87 13.40 -2.58 3.71
C ILE A 87 12.76 -2.51 2.32
N THR A 88 12.99 -3.55 1.51
CA THR A 88 12.60 -3.64 0.09
C THR A 88 11.09 -3.61 -0.16
N THR A 89 10.26 -3.71 0.88
CA THR A 89 8.80 -3.68 0.80
C THR A 89 8.20 -2.29 0.97
N ILE A 90 8.98 -1.28 1.37
CA ILE A 90 8.47 0.09 1.58
C ILE A 90 8.94 0.98 0.43
N VAL A 91 8.05 1.23 -0.54
CA VAL A 91 8.24 2.31 -1.54
C VAL A 91 7.73 3.60 -0.91
N THR A 92 8.63 4.39 -0.33
CA THR A 92 8.27 5.70 0.20
C THR A 92 7.94 6.66 -0.94
N PRO A 93 6.83 7.43 -0.86
CA PRO A 93 6.57 8.50 -1.82
C PRO A 93 7.77 9.46 -1.94
N SER A 94 8.14 9.79 -3.17
CA SER A 94 9.28 10.65 -3.48
C SER A 94 8.89 12.11 -3.56
N VAL A 95 9.77 13.02 -3.14
CA VAL A 95 9.63 14.48 -3.30
C VAL A 95 9.38 14.88 -4.75
N LEU A 96 9.85 14.07 -5.72
CA LEU A 96 9.62 14.27 -7.15
C LEU A 96 8.14 14.20 -7.54
N GLY A 97 7.34 13.41 -6.83
CA GLY A 97 5.90 13.24 -7.10
C GLY A 97 4.98 14.10 -6.24
N PHE A 98 5.46 14.60 -5.09
CA PHE A 98 4.58 15.13 -4.04
C PHE A 98 5.02 16.48 -3.45
N LEU A 99 6.17 17.04 -3.83
CA LEU A 99 6.57 18.38 -3.39
C LEU A 99 5.48 19.41 -3.70
N ALA A 100 5.21 20.30 -2.75
CA ALA A 100 4.32 21.44 -2.95
C ALA A 100 4.84 22.69 -2.24
N THR A 101 5.01 23.78 -2.98
CA THR A 101 5.51 25.06 -2.46
C THR A 101 4.41 26.09 -2.24
N GLY A 102 3.24 25.90 -2.88
CA GLY A 102 2.10 26.80 -2.78
C GLY A 102 1.06 26.57 -3.88
N ASN A 103 0.10 27.47 -4.01
CA ASN A 103 -0.99 27.39 -4.99
C ASN A 103 -0.95 28.52 -6.05
N GLY A 104 0.08 29.36 -6.05
CA GLY A 104 0.32 30.42 -7.03
C GLY A 104 0.61 29.89 -8.43
N SER A 105 0.75 30.80 -9.39
CA SER A 105 1.03 30.46 -10.79
C SER A 105 2.43 29.88 -11.03
N ASN A 106 3.39 30.26 -10.17
CA ASN A 106 4.79 29.82 -10.27
C ASN A 106 5.12 28.72 -9.25
N ASP A 107 4.14 28.31 -8.44
CA ASP A 107 4.35 27.33 -7.40
C ASP A 107 4.27 25.90 -7.92
N ILE A 108 4.97 25.02 -7.21
CA ILE A 108 4.80 23.59 -7.33
C ILE A 108 3.55 23.21 -6.53
N ARG A 109 2.56 22.59 -7.18
CA ARG A 109 1.24 22.30 -6.59
C ARG A 109 1.15 20.93 -5.89
N GLY A 110 2.09 20.04 -6.16
CA GLY A 110 2.08 18.67 -5.66
C GLY A 110 1.10 17.76 -6.38
N ASN A 111 0.85 16.57 -5.79
CA ASN A 111 -0.04 15.53 -6.31
C ASN A 111 0.32 14.95 -7.69
N TYR A 112 1.52 15.22 -8.23
CA TYR A 112 1.92 14.70 -9.55
C TYR A 112 1.97 13.17 -9.57
N GLY A 113 2.39 12.53 -8.48
CA GLY A 113 2.34 11.06 -8.36
C GLY A 113 0.90 10.49 -8.42
N ILE A 114 -0.09 11.23 -7.91
CA ILE A 114 -1.51 10.85 -8.04
C ILE A 114 -1.99 11.07 -9.48
N LEU A 115 -1.57 12.16 -10.13
CA LEU A 115 -1.89 12.43 -11.53
C LEU A 115 -1.27 11.38 -12.47
N ASP A 116 -0.05 10.92 -12.18
CA ASP A 116 0.62 9.84 -12.92
C ASP A 116 -0.25 8.57 -12.87
N GLN A 117 -0.73 8.20 -11.69
CA GLN A 117 -1.63 7.06 -11.52
C GLN A 117 -2.94 7.25 -12.28
N ARG A 118 -3.58 8.43 -12.20
CA ARG A 118 -4.83 8.70 -12.93
C ARG A 118 -4.64 8.61 -14.44
N LEU A 119 -3.52 9.13 -14.96
CA LEU A 119 -3.19 9.04 -16.37
C LEU A 119 -2.91 7.59 -16.79
N ALA A 120 -2.19 6.81 -15.97
CA ALA A 120 -1.97 5.39 -16.22
C ALA A 120 -3.29 4.59 -16.22
N ILE A 121 -4.18 4.86 -15.27
CA ILE A 121 -5.52 4.24 -15.21
C ILE A 121 -6.34 4.61 -16.46
N ALA A 122 -6.32 5.88 -16.88
CA ALA A 122 -6.98 6.32 -18.10
C ALA A 122 -6.37 5.65 -19.35
N TRP A 123 -5.05 5.49 -19.39
CA TRP A 123 -4.36 4.76 -20.45
C TRP A 123 -4.79 3.29 -20.50
N ILE A 124 -4.88 2.60 -19.35
CA ILE A 124 -5.38 1.22 -19.29
C ILE A 124 -6.80 1.16 -19.83
N LYS A 125 -7.71 2.01 -19.33
CA LYS A 125 -9.11 2.06 -19.76
C LYS A 125 -9.26 2.26 -21.28
N ALA A 126 -8.37 3.02 -21.90
CA ALA A 126 -8.40 3.31 -23.33
C ALA A 126 -7.71 2.26 -24.22
N ASN A 127 -6.85 1.39 -23.67
CA ASN A 127 -5.97 0.53 -24.48
C ASN A 127 -5.99 -0.96 -24.11
N ILE A 128 -6.55 -1.34 -22.96
CA ILE A 128 -6.46 -2.72 -22.46
C ILE A 128 -7.14 -3.75 -23.37
N GLU A 129 -8.12 -3.32 -24.17
CA GLU A 129 -8.79 -4.16 -25.18
C GLU A 129 -7.80 -4.72 -26.21
N ALA A 130 -6.80 -3.93 -26.63
CA ALA A 130 -5.77 -4.38 -27.56
C ALA A 130 -4.91 -5.52 -26.97
N PHE A 131 -4.85 -5.62 -25.64
CA PHE A 131 -4.14 -6.68 -24.92
C PHE A 131 -5.06 -7.85 -24.54
N GLY A 132 -6.35 -7.78 -24.86
CA GLY A 132 -7.36 -8.80 -24.59
C GLY A 132 -8.07 -8.67 -23.24
N GLY A 133 -7.94 -7.53 -22.55
CA GLY A 133 -8.73 -7.24 -21.35
C GLY A 133 -10.02 -6.49 -21.66
N ASP A 134 -11.00 -6.55 -20.77
CA ASP A 134 -12.22 -5.75 -20.90
C ASP A 134 -12.03 -4.41 -20.17
N PRO A 135 -12.12 -3.25 -20.87
CA PRO A 135 -12.01 -1.95 -20.22
C PRO A 135 -13.10 -1.72 -19.17
N ASN A 136 -14.20 -2.45 -19.19
CA ASN A 136 -15.31 -2.38 -18.24
C ASN A 136 -15.19 -3.37 -17.09
N GLU A 137 -14.09 -4.11 -16.95
CA GLU A 137 -13.83 -5.00 -15.81
C GLU A 137 -12.46 -4.70 -15.18
N ILE A 138 -12.22 -3.42 -14.85
CA ILE A 138 -10.98 -2.98 -14.22
C ILE A 138 -11.09 -3.08 -12.70
N THR A 139 -10.18 -3.84 -12.09
CA THR A 139 -9.99 -3.90 -10.63
C THR A 139 -8.74 -3.11 -10.25
N LEU A 140 -8.89 -2.07 -9.44
CA LEU A 140 -7.75 -1.37 -8.85
C LEU A 140 -7.32 -2.07 -7.56
N PHE A 141 -6.03 -2.36 -7.41
CA PHE A 141 -5.51 -2.96 -6.20
C PHE A 141 -4.19 -2.31 -5.78
N GLY A 142 -3.93 -2.27 -4.47
CA GLY A 142 -2.71 -1.70 -3.95
C GLY A 142 -2.49 -2.07 -2.49
N GLN A 143 -1.23 -1.93 -2.07
CA GLN A 143 -0.77 -2.17 -0.71
C GLN A 143 -0.13 -0.88 -0.14
N SER A 144 -0.27 -0.63 1.17
CA SER A 144 0.33 0.52 1.85
C SER A 144 -0.04 1.88 1.22
N ALA A 145 0.94 2.72 0.89
CA ALA A 145 0.77 3.96 0.12
C ALA A 145 0.00 3.75 -1.19
N GLY A 146 0.20 2.61 -1.86
CA GLY A 146 -0.58 2.20 -3.02
C GLY A 146 -2.04 1.93 -2.68
N ALA A 147 -2.32 1.30 -1.53
CA ALA A 147 -3.68 1.11 -1.03
C ALA A 147 -4.36 2.42 -0.61
N GLN A 148 -3.61 3.35 -0.02
CA GLN A 148 -4.06 4.71 0.28
C GLN A 148 -4.40 5.47 -1.01
N SER A 149 -3.60 5.29 -2.07
CA SER A 149 -3.88 5.81 -3.40
C SER A 149 -5.15 5.20 -4.01
N ILE A 150 -5.35 3.88 -3.90
CA ILE A 150 -6.60 3.22 -4.33
C ILE A 150 -7.79 3.74 -3.52
N ALA A 151 -7.64 3.92 -2.21
CA ALA A 151 -8.69 4.49 -1.35
C ALA A 151 -9.06 5.91 -1.79
N LEU A 152 -8.06 6.73 -2.16
CA LEU A 152 -8.28 8.08 -2.71
C LEU A 152 -9.06 8.02 -4.03
N HIS A 153 -8.62 7.26 -5.02
CA HIS A 153 -9.36 7.10 -6.28
C HIS A 153 -10.75 6.52 -6.06
N TYR A 154 -10.91 5.65 -5.06
CA TYR A 154 -12.19 5.04 -4.72
C TYR A 154 -13.22 6.06 -4.20
N VAL A 155 -12.81 7.06 -3.42
CA VAL A 155 -13.71 8.07 -2.86
C VAL A 155 -13.85 9.31 -3.75
N THR A 156 -13.04 9.45 -4.80
CA THR A 156 -13.13 10.52 -5.79
C THR A 156 -14.22 10.22 -6.84
N ASN A 157 -15.14 11.16 -7.07
CA ASN A 157 -16.24 10.99 -8.01
C ASN A 157 -15.77 10.93 -9.47
N GLU A 158 -14.79 11.76 -9.82
CA GLU A 158 -14.18 11.88 -11.15
C GLU A 158 -13.51 10.57 -11.59
N MET A 159 -13.07 9.74 -10.63
CA MET A 159 -12.43 8.46 -10.91
C MET A 159 -13.43 7.30 -11.06
N GLN A 160 -14.70 7.48 -10.70
CA GLN A 160 -15.69 6.40 -10.73
C GLN A 160 -15.88 5.76 -12.12
N PRO A 161 -15.81 6.46 -13.25
CA PRO A 161 -15.96 5.82 -14.56
C PRO A 161 -14.80 4.91 -14.98
N PHE A 162 -13.65 4.95 -14.28
CA PHE A 162 -12.40 4.33 -14.73
C PHE A 162 -12.13 2.92 -14.18
N PHE A 163 -12.92 2.44 -13.23
CA PHE A 163 -12.75 1.12 -12.61
C PHE A 163 -14.07 0.57 -12.07
N GLN A 164 -14.16 -0.73 -11.84
CA GLN A 164 -15.38 -1.39 -11.39
C GLN A 164 -15.30 -1.87 -9.94
N ARG A 165 -14.10 -2.15 -9.45
CA ARG A 165 -13.87 -2.78 -8.15
C ARG A 165 -12.50 -2.39 -7.61
N ALA A 166 -12.36 -2.51 -6.30
CA ALA A 166 -11.12 -2.15 -5.62
C ALA A 166 -10.69 -3.21 -4.59
N ILE A 167 -9.38 -3.30 -4.38
CA ILE A 167 -8.75 -4.07 -3.32
C ILE A 167 -7.78 -3.14 -2.58
N ILE A 168 -8.00 -2.95 -1.29
CA ILE A 168 -7.23 -2.02 -0.45
C ILE A 168 -6.53 -2.84 0.64
N GLN A 169 -5.21 -3.00 0.53
CA GLN A 169 -4.42 -3.82 1.44
C GLN A 169 -3.57 -2.94 2.35
N SER A 170 -3.86 -2.94 3.65
CA SER A 170 -3.03 -2.23 4.65
C SER A 170 -2.86 -0.74 4.34
N ALA A 171 -3.95 -0.01 4.05
CA ALA A 171 -3.88 1.42 3.78
C ALA A 171 -3.67 2.25 5.07
N PRO A 172 -2.64 3.13 5.14
CA PRO A 172 -2.42 4.05 6.26
C PRO A 172 -3.39 5.26 6.20
N MET A 173 -4.69 5.02 6.30
CA MET A 173 -5.73 6.04 6.04
C MET A 173 -5.83 7.17 7.08
N THR A 174 -5.16 7.03 8.23
CA THR A 174 -5.12 8.10 9.26
C THR A 174 -3.83 8.88 9.26
N VAL A 175 -2.87 8.56 8.38
CA VAL A 175 -1.75 9.46 8.11
C VAL A 175 -2.34 10.64 7.34
N PRO A 176 -2.36 11.85 7.94
CA PRO A 176 -3.14 12.95 7.38
C PRO A 176 -2.44 13.52 6.15
N PHE A 177 -3.21 13.72 5.09
CA PHE A 177 -2.78 14.56 3.98
C PHE A 177 -2.52 15.99 4.47
N ARG A 178 -1.69 16.74 3.74
CA ARG A 178 -1.30 18.08 4.17
C ARG A 178 -2.05 19.14 3.38
N THR A 179 -2.42 20.22 4.03
CA THR A 179 -2.76 21.48 3.37
C THR A 179 -1.49 22.14 2.80
N TYR A 180 -1.64 23.13 1.92
CA TYR A 180 -0.50 23.94 1.47
C TYR A 180 0.26 24.59 2.63
N LEU A 181 -0.45 25.02 3.68
CA LEU A 181 0.16 25.63 4.87
C LEU A 181 1.07 24.64 5.61
N GLU A 182 0.61 23.40 5.81
CA GLU A 182 1.40 22.33 6.44
C GLU A 182 2.56 21.83 5.56
N TYR A 183 2.52 22.17 4.26
CA TYR A 183 3.59 21.92 3.31
C TYR A 183 4.68 23.00 3.28
N VAL A 184 4.49 24.15 3.94
CA VAL A 184 5.51 25.21 3.97
C VAL A 184 6.79 24.70 4.62
N THR A 185 6.72 24.09 5.80
CA THR A 185 7.90 23.57 6.52
C THR A 185 8.73 22.56 5.72
N PRO A 186 8.18 21.44 5.20
CA PRO A 186 8.98 20.49 4.43
C PRO A 186 9.59 21.12 3.17
N SER A 187 8.88 22.05 2.53
CA SER A 187 9.33 22.70 1.30
C SER A 187 10.44 23.72 1.55
N VAL A 188 10.37 24.49 2.64
CA VAL A 188 11.47 25.39 3.06
C VAL A 188 12.71 24.57 3.39
N LEU A 189 12.59 23.52 4.23
CA LEU A 189 13.73 22.68 4.58
C LEU A 189 14.36 22.03 3.35
N PHE A 190 13.56 21.57 2.39
CA PHE A 190 14.04 21.00 1.14
C PHE A 190 14.75 22.04 0.25
N ALA A 191 14.19 23.26 0.15
CA ALA A 191 14.81 24.35 -0.58
C ALA A 191 16.18 24.74 0.03
N GLU A 192 16.25 24.80 1.37
CA GLU A 192 17.50 25.05 2.11
C GLU A 192 18.55 23.97 1.85
N GLN A 193 18.16 22.68 1.87
CA GLN A 193 19.08 21.57 1.55
C GLN A 193 19.58 21.62 0.10
N LEU A 194 18.80 22.17 -0.82
CA LEU A 194 19.20 22.36 -2.21
C LEU A 194 19.88 23.71 -2.48
N HIS A 195 20.04 24.56 -1.46
CA HIS A 195 20.54 25.93 -1.61
C HIS A 195 19.81 26.68 -2.73
N CYS A 196 18.49 26.66 -2.67
CA CYS A 196 17.58 27.30 -3.62
C CYS A 196 16.52 28.09 -2.84
N ASP A 197 15.97 29.13 -3.46
CA ASP A 197 14.79 29.79 -2.92
C ASP A 197 13.55 28.91 -3.15
N ILE A 198 12.60 28.91 -2.20
CA ILE A 198 11.40 28.05 -2.27
C ILE A 198 10.54 28.31 -3.52
N GLY A 199 10.56 29.54 -4.05
CA GLY A 199 9.84 29.92 -5.27
C GLY A 199 10.65 29.73 -6.56
N ASP A 200 11.92 29.32 -6.48
CA ASP A 200 12.79 29.15 -7.66
C ASP A 200 12.77 27.69 -8.16
N ILE A 201 11.69 27.37 -8.88
CA ILE A 201 11.56 26.07 -9.55
C ILE A 201 12.67 25.82 -10.58
N ALA A 202 13.27 26.86 -11.16
CA ALA A 202 14.37 26.71 -12.10
C ALA A 202 15.62 26.20 -11.37
N CYS A 203 15.93 26.74 -10.19
CA CYS A 203 16.99 26.23 -9.33
C CYS A 203 16.76 24.76 -8.98
N PHE A 204 15.55 24.39 -8.52
CA PHE A 204 15.24 22.99 -8.21
C PHE A 204 15.40 22.06 -9.43
N ARG A 205 14.97 22.50 -10.62
CA ARG A 205 15.08 21.71 -11.86
C ARG A 205 16.51 21.53 -12.34
N ASN A 206 17.38 22.48 -12.02
CA ASN A 206 18.79 22.43 -12.37
C ASN A 206 19.60 21.49 -11.45
N ARG A 207 19.03 21.06 -10.31
CA ARG A 207 19.68 20.09 -9.42
C ARG A 207 19.65 18.67 -10.01
N SER A 208 20.72 17.93 -9.75
CA SER A 208 20.81 16.53 -10.13
C SER A 208 19.78 15.71 -9.35
N THR A 209 19.40 14.56 -9.89
CA THR A 209 18.48 13.64 -9.19
C THR A 209 19.09 13.16 -7.87
N ASP A 210 20.41 12.94 -7.83
CA ASP A 210 21.11 12.49 -6.63
C ASP A 210 21.09 13.55 -5.53
N ASP A 211 21.32 14.83 -5.87
CA ASP A 211 21.21 15.94 -4.91
C ASP A 211 19.79 16.04 -4.35
N ILE A 212 18.77 15.86 -5.20
CA ILE A 212 17.36 15.87 -4.80
C ILE A 212 17.05 14.75 -3.82
N ILE A 213 17.51 13.52 -4.11
CA ILE A 213 17.27 12.37 -3.23
C ILE A 213 18.06 12.50 -1.93
N ALA A 214 19.28 13.02 -1.97
CA ALA A 214 20.08 13.32 -0.77
C ALA A 214 19.38 14.36 0.11
N ALA A 215 18.91 15.47 -0.47
CA ALA A 215 18.15 16.49 0.23
C ALA A 215 16.86 15.92 0.84
N GLN A 216 16.11 15.12 0.07
CA GLN A 216 14.93 14.40 0.58
C GLN A 216 15.27 13.56 1.82
N ASN A 217 16.35 12.78 1.79
CA ASN A 217 16.73 11.92 2.92
C ASN A 217 17.03 12.71 4.19
N THR A 218 17.75 13.83 4.05
CA THR A 218 18.03 14.74 5.17
C THR A 218 16.72 15.32 5.73
N VAL A 219 15.84 15.82 4.87
CA VAL A 219 14.54 16.40 5.28
C VAL A 219 13.65 15.34 5.91
N ASN A 220 13.60 14.12 5.39
CA ASN A 220 12.82 13.02 5.98
C ASN A 220 13.22 12.76 7.44
N GLY A 221 14.52 12.79 7.75
CA GLY A 221 15.04 12.66 9.12
C GLY A 221 14.59 13.80 10.04
N MET A 222 14.60 15.03 9.54
CA MET A 222 14.12 16.21 10.26
C MET A 222 12.61 16.14 10.52
N LEU A 223 11.82 15.86 9.50
CA LEU A 223 10.35 15.75 9.59
C LEU A 223 9.92 14.66 10.55
N THR A 224 10.55 13.49 10.49
CA THR A 224 10.27 12.37 11.40
C THR A 224 10.55 12.73 12.86
N SER A 225 11.51 13.64 13.11
CA SER A 225 11.83 14.13 14.47
C SER A 225 10.78 15.11 14.99
N LEU A 226 10.07 15.82 14.10
CA LEU A 226 8.99 16.75 14.44
C LEU A 226 7.65 16.02 14.65
N ASN A 227 7.34 15.07 13.77
CA ASN A 227 6.13 14.27 13.86
C ASN A 227 6.43 12.85 13.41
N VAL A 228 6.36 11.91 14.35
CA VAL A 228 6.73 10.52 14.10
C VAL A 228 5.80 9.78 13.14
N LEU A 229 4.58 10.27 12.90
CA LEU A 229 3.74 9.74 11.82
C LEU A 229 4.35 9.95 10.43
N LEU A 230 5.18 10.98 10.27
CA LEU A 230 5.88 11.26 9.00
C LEU A 230 6.99 10.25 8.71
N PHE A 231 7.26 9.32 9.63
CA PHE A 231 8.09 8.16 9.36
C PHE A 231 7.51 7.26 8.26
N PHE A 232 6.17 7.13 8.20
CA PHE A 232 5.50 6.28 7.21
C PHE A 232 5.57 6.91 5.82
N GLU A 233 5.15 8.17 5.71
CA GLU A 233 5.02 8.89 4.44
C GLU A 233 5.42 10.37 4.65
N PRO A 234 6.71 10.72 4.47
CA PRO A 234 7.16 12.10 4.71
C PRO A 234 6.63 13.06 3.63
N TRP A 235 6.48 12.58 2.40
CA TRP A 235 5.92 13.31 1.26
C TRP A 235 4.54 12.73 0.95
N LEU A 236 3.49 13.50 1.23
CA LEU A 236 2.08 13.06 1.17
C LEU A 236 1.30 13.82 0.10
N PRO A 237 0.13 13.31 -0.32
CA PRO A 237 -0.81 14.12 -1.08
C PRO A 237 -1.13 15.46 -0.39
N VAL A 238 -1.33 16.50 -1.22
CA VAL A 238 -1.73 17.84 -0.80
C VAL A 238 -3.25 17.96 -0.95
N ILE A 239 -3.95 18.47 0.05
CA ILE A 239 -5.35 18.86 -0.08
C ILE A 239 -5.42 20.15 -0.89
N ASP A 240 -5.66 19.99 -2.20
CA ASP A 240 -5.75 21.08 -3.17
C ASP A 240 -7.19 21.41 -3.57
N ASN A 241 -8.17 20.64 -3.08
CA ASN A 241 -9.60 20.73 -3.41
C ASN A 241 -9.92 20.50 -4.90
N VAL A 242 -8.97 20.00 -5.69
CA VAL A 242 -9.13 19.70 -7.13
C VAL A 242 -8.90 18.22 -7.40
N ILE A 243 -7.77 17.68 -6.94
CA ILE A 243 -7.39 16.27 -7.06
C ILE A 243 -7.70 15.55 -5.76
N VAL A 244 -7.41 16.21 -4.64
CA VAL A 244 -7.59 15.69 -3.28
C VAL A 244 -8.47 16.68 -2.51
N HIS A 245 -9.72 16.26 -2.24
CA HIS A 245 -10.75 17.14 -1.66
C HIS A 245 -10.76 17.19 -0.12
N GLY A 246 -9.90 16.42 0.54
CA GLY A 246 -9.83 16.39 1.99
C GLY A 246 -9.17 15.13 2.52
N GLN A 247 -9.26 14.92 3.83
CA GLN A 247 -8.76 13.71 4.48
C GLN A 247 -9.56 12.49 4.05
N LEU A 248 -8.88 11.35 3.86
CA LEU A 248 -9.53 10.09 3.47
C LEU A 248 -10.59 9.67 4.48
N ILE A 249 -10.21 9.62 5.77
CA ILE A 249 -11.11 9.12 6.80
C ILE A 249 -12.35 10.01 6.96
N ASP A 250 -12.20 11.33 6.82
CA ASP A 250 -13.31 12.28 6.90
C ASP A 250 -14.24 12.12 5.69
N THR A 251 -13.69 11.92 4.50
CA THR A 251 -14.47 11.63 3.29
C THR A 251 -15.25 10.33 3.49
N VAL A 252 -14.57 9.28 3.95
CA VAL A 252 -15.20 7.99 4.26
C VAL A 252 -16.33 8.18 5.27
N TYR A 253 -16.18 8.98 6.32
CA TYR A 253 -17.21 9.19 7.34
C TYR A 253 -18.36 10.09 6.89
N ASN A 254 -18.06 11.26 6.34
CA ASN A 254 -18.95 12.41 6.28
C ASN A 254 -19.56 12.63 4.89
N THR A 255 -19.01 12.03 3.84
CA THR A 255 -19.50 12.22 2.48
C THR A 255 -20.17 10.96 1.95
N SER A 256 -20.96 11.15 0.89
CA SER A 256 -21.52 10.07 0.10
C SER A 256 -20.79 9.99 -1.23
N PHE A 257 -20.33 8.80 -1.59
CA PHE A 257 -19.71 8.47 -2.88
C PHE A 257 -20.29 7.15 -3.39
N PRO A 258 -20.30 6.91 -4.72
CA PRO A 258 -20.73 5.64 -5.27
C PRO A 258 -19.93 4.47 -4.69
N LEU A 259 -20.63 3.48 -4.13
CA LEU A 259 -20.00 2.29 -3.56
C LEU A 259 -19.87 1.21 -4.62
N LYS A 260 -18.67 0.68 -4.76
CA LYS A 260 -18.32 -0.45 -5.62
C LYS A 260 -17.98 -1.68 -4.78
N PRO A 261 -17.94 -2.88 -5.38
CA PRO A 261 -17.42 -4.05 -4.69
C PRO A 261 -15.98 -3.80 -4.22
N LEU A 262 -15.69 -4.22 -2.99
CA LEU A 262 -14.43 -3.93 -2.31
C LEU A 262 -13.93 -5.17 -1.55
N ILE A 263 -12.64 -5.47 -1.69
CA ILE A 263 -11.86 -6.20 -0.68
C ILE A 263 -11.05 -5.18 0.11
N ILE A 264 -11.03 -5.27 1.43
CA ILE A 264 -10.17 -4.42 2.27
C ILE A 264 -9.66 -5.16 3.51
N GLY A 265 -8.38 -5.04 3.81
CA GLY A 265 -7.83 -5.73 4.98
C GLY A 265 -6.50 -5.19 5.46
N THR A 266 -6.00 -5.83 6.50
CA THR A 266 -4.72 -5.53 7.15
C THR A 266 -3.95 -6.82 7.41
N VAL A 267 -2.69 -6.71 7.85
CA VAL A 267 -2.02 -7.81 8.56
C VAL A 267 -2.26 -7.71 10.08
N THR A 268 -1.80 -8.69 10.85
CA THR A 268 -1.98 -8.69 12.32
C THR A 268 -1.10 -7.66 13.04
N GLU A 269 0.13 -7.43 12.58
CA GLU A 269 1.15 -6.62 13.27
C GLU A 269 1.73 -5.55 12.33
N GLU A 270 0.86 -4.71 11.76
CA GLU A 270 1.19 -3.68 10.75
C GLU A 270 2.34 -2.76 11.12
N CYS A 271 2.44 -2.33 12.38
CA CYS A 271 3.45 -1.34 12.77
C CYS A 271 4.72 -1.96 13.37
N ARG A 272 4.82 -3.28 13.44
CA ARG A 272 5.89 -3.93 14.21
C ARG A 272 7.28 -3.65 13.64
N ASP A 273 7.50 -3.92 12.36
CA ASP A 273 8.75 -3.62 11.67
C ASP A 273 9.07 -2.11 11.67
N PHE A 274 8.06 -1.25 11.50
CA PHE A 274 8.24 0.21 11.58
C PHE A 274 8.76 0.67 12.95
N ILE A 275 8.15 0.19 14.05
CA ILE A 275 8.55 0.56 15.40
C ILE A 275 9.94 0.01 15.74
N TYR A 276 10.24 -1.23 15.38
CA TYR A 276 11.56 -1.83 15.64
C TYR A 276 12.65 -1.22 14.75
N GLY A 277 12.31 -0.84 13.52
CA GLY A 277 13.19 -0.10 12.60
C GLY A 277 13.55 1.29 13.13
N LYS A 278 12.57 2.02 13.69
CA LYS A 278 12.79 3.36 14.27
C LYS A 278 13.50 3.29 15.63
N TRP A 279 13.10 2.38 16.50
CA TRP A 279 13.68 2.19 17.83
C TRP A 279 14.43 0.87 17.91
N GLN A 280 15.71 0.92 17.58
CA GLN A 280 16.61 -0.24 17.61
C GLN A 280 16.84 -0.76 19.05
N LYS A 281 16.70 0.11 20.06
CA LYS A 281 16.80 -0.25 21.48
C LYS A 281 15.42 -0.44 22.11
N PRO A 282 15.31 -1.26 23.17
CA PRO A 282 14.09 -1.37 23.96
C PRO A 282 13.55 0.00 24.40
N ILE A 283 12.23 0.17 24.36
CA ILE A 283 11.56 1.37 24.88
C ILE A 283 11.21 1.09 26.34
N SER A 284 11.62 1.95 27.27
CA SER A 284 11.24 1.87 28.67
C SER A 284 9.79 2.34 28.93
N PRO A 285 9.18 2.00 30.08
CA PRO A 285 7.84 2.49 30.43
C PRO A 285 7.69 4.02 30.40
N SER A 286 8.69 4.78 30.86
CA SER A 286 8.67 6.24 30.85
C SER A 286 8.77 6.80 29.43
N GLU A 287 9.63 6.22 28.59
CA GLU A 287 9.71 6.58 27.16
C GLU A 287 8.42 6.25 26.43
N TYR A 288 7.76 5.13 26.74
CA TYR A 288 6.47 4.78 26.16
C TYR A 288 5.40 5.83 26.49
N ILE A 289 5.33 6.28 27.74
CA ILE A 289 4.41 7.35 28.15
C ILE A 289 4.72 8.64 27.38
N ALA A 290 5.99 9.03 27.27
CA ALA A 290 6.40 10.21 26.51
C ALA A 290 6.02 10.11 25.03
N ILE A 291 6.29 8.96 24.40
CA ILE A 291 5.90 8.68 23.01
C ILE A 291 4.38 8.77 22.86
N ALA A 292 3.60 8.18 23.78
CA ALA A 292 2.15 8.24 23.71
C ALA A 292 1.61 9.68 23.82
N LEU A 293 2.21 10.51 24.69
CA LEU A 293 1.87 11.93 24.83
C LEU A 293 2.19 12.72 23.56
N VAL A 294 3.34 12.47 22.92
CA VAL A 294 3.73 13.15 21.68
C VAL A 294 2.84 12.73 20.51
N ILE A 295 2.59 11.43 20.36
CA ILE A 295 1.86 10.86 19.22
C ILE A 295 0.36 11.14 19.31
N PHE A 296 -0.24 10.82 20.46
CA PHE A 296 -1.68 10.81 20.61
C PHE A 296 -2.22 12.09 21.27
N GLN A 297 -1.32 12.99 21.72
CA GLN A 297 -1.66 14.31 22.27
C GLN A 297 -2.77 14.23 23.32
N GLU A 298 -3.88 14.93 23.13
CA GLU A 298 -5.05 14.92 24.04
C GLU A 298 -5.67 13.51 24.26
N LYS A 299 -5.44 12.56 23.34
CA LYS A 299 -5.92 11.18 23.45
C LYS A 299 -4.95 10.27 24.18
N ALA A 300 -3.75 10.72 24.51
CA ALA A 300 -2.70 9.92 25.11
C ALA A 300 -3.16 9.18 26.36
N PHE A 301 -3.87 9.83 27.29
CA PHE A 301 -4.38 9.18 28.50
C PHE A 301 -5.41 8.08 28.20
N LYS A 302 -6.25 8.25 27.18
CA LYS A 302 -7.18 7.19 26.74
C LYS A 302 -6.40 6.00 26.17
N ILE A 303 -5.35 6.26 25.40
CA ILE A 303 -4.47 5.23 24.84
C ILE A 303 -3.71 4.51 25.95
N LEU A 304 -3.07 5.22 26.87
CA LEU A 304 -2.34 4.66 28.00
C LEU A 304 -3.25 3.88 28.95
N LYS A 305 -4.55 4.24 29.05
CA LYS A 305 -5.52 3.43 29.78
C LYS A 305 -5.87 2.12 29.07
N LYS A 306 -5.93 2.13 27.74
CA LYS A 306 -6.25 0.94 26.92
C LYS A 306 -5.04 0.02 26.72
N TYR A 307 -3.85 0.60 26.63
CA TYR A 307 -2.56 -0.07 26.48
C TYR A 307 -1.63 0.41 27.60
N PRO A 308 -1.85 0.00 28.86
CA PRO A 308 -0.99 0.43 29.96
C PRO A 308 0.42 -0.12 29.80
N PRO A 309 1.47 0.63 30.20
CA PRO A 309 2.83 0.10 30.26
C PRO A 309 2.87 -1.20 31.07
N VAL A 310 3.60 -2.20 30.59
CA VAL A 310 3.66 -3.53 31.21
C VAL A 310 5.05 -3.77 31.81
N GLY A 311 5.10 -3.95 33.14
CA GLY A 311 6.34 -4.24 33.86
C GLY A 311 7.43 -3.19 33.62
N SER A 312 8.68 -3.61 33.74
CA SER A 312 9.87 -2.79 33.45
C SER A 312 10.55 -3.15 32.11
N GLY A 313 9.91 -3.98 31.30
CA GLY A 313 10.48 -4.54 30.07
C GLY A 313 10.36 -3.62 28.85
N ASP A 314 10.70 -4.16 27.69
CA ASP A 314 10.58 -3.47 26.41
C ASP A 314 9.11 -3.21 26.03
N GLN A 315 8.77 -1.94 25.81
CA GLN A 315 7.42 -1.49 25.46
C GLN A 315 7.18 -1.40 23.93
N ARG A 316 8.17 -1.69 23.07
CA ARG A 316 7.99 -1.67 21.60
C ARG A 316 6.79 -2.50 21.12
N PRO A 317 6.46 -3.69 21.68
CA PRO A 317 5.25 -4.42 21.30
C PRO A 317 3.94 -3.65 21.57
N LEU A 318 3.86 -2.89 22.67
CA LEU A 318 2.67 -2.08 22.99
C LEU A 318 2.54 -0.89 22.04
N VAL A 319 3.65 -0.22 21.72
CA VAL A 319 3.68 0.86 20.73
C VAL A 319 3.23 0.32 19.36
N SER A 320 3.77 -0.83 18.95
CA SER A 320 3.42 -1.51 17.68
C SER A 320 1.94 -1.83 17.61
N ARG A 321 1.36 -2.38 18.69
CA ARG A 321 -0.07 -2.69 18.75
C ARG A 321 -0.95 -1.44 18.68
N ALA A 322 -0.62 -0.41 19.46
CA ALA A 322 -1.36 0.85 19.45
C ALA A 322 -1.31 1.54 18.08
N ALA A 323 -0.13 1.60 17.46
CA ALA A 323 0.07 2.16 16.13
C ALA A 323 -0.65 1.34 15.05
N THR A 324 -0.60 0.00 15.11
CA THR A 324 -1.32 -0.89 14.18
C THR A 324 -2.82 -0.61 14.19
N GLN A 325 -3.41 -0.45 15.39
CA GLN A 325 -4.82 -0.12 15.50
C GLN A 325 -5.13 1.26 14.95
N TRP A 326 -4.28 2.25 15.23
CA TRP A 326 -4.54 3.62 14.85
C TRP A 326 -4.36 3.87 13.35
N VAL A 327 -3.19 3.52 12.80
CA VAL A 327 -2.78 3.86 11.44
C VAL A 327 -3.54 3.03 10.39
N PHE A 328 -3.74 1.74 10.67
CA PHE A 328 -4.22 0.77 9.68
C PHE A 328 -5.56 0.13 10.05
N ALA A 329 -5.65 -0.56 11.19
CA ALA A 329 -6.75 -1.49 11.44
C ALA A 329 -8.09 -0.80 11.72
N CYS A 330 -8.13 0.25 12.55
CA CYS A 330 -9.39 0.93 12.88
C CYS A 330 -9.97 1.65 11.65
N SER A 331 -9.14 2.37 10.89
CA SER A 331 -9.59 3.07 9.68
C SER A 331 -10.07 2.10 8.60
N THR A 332 -9.39 0.98 8.41
CA THR A 332 -9.84 -0.13 7.55
C THR A 332 -11.23 -0.63 7.94
N ARG A 333 -11.48 -0.86 9.24
CA ARG A 333 -12.81 -1.31 9.72
C ARG A 333 -13.90 -0.25 9.50
N VAL A 334 -13.56 1.03 9.61
CA VAL A 334 -14.50 2.13 9.33
C VAL A 334 -14.89 2.10 7.86
N PHE A 335 -13.91 2.03 6.97
CA PHE A 335 -14.14 1.99 5.54
C PHE A 335 -14.97 0.76 5.15
N ALA A 336 -14.62 -0.42 5.68
CA ALA A 336 -15.29 -1.69 5.37
C ALA A 336 -16.81 -1.66 5.63
N ARG A 337 -17.29 -0.81 6.55
CA ARG A 337 -18.71 -0.68 6.92
C ARG A 337 -19.54 0.15 5.96
N LYS A 338 -18.94 0.92 5.05
CA LYS A 338 -19.68 1.84 4.18
C LYS A 338 -20.48 1.11 3.12
N GLY A 339 -19.92 0.05 2.55
CA GLY A 339 -20.51 -0.70 1.46
C GLY A 339 -20.45 -2.20 1.63
N ALA A 340 -20.75 -2.88 0.54
CA ALA A 340 -20.83 -4.31 0.48
C ALA A 340 -19.42 -4.87 0.22
N THR A 341 -18.72 -5.12 1.33
CA THR A 341 -17.26 -5.28 1.40
C THR A 341 -16.88 -6.67 1.89
N TYR A 342 -15.80 -7.24 1.36
CA TYR A 342 -15.12 -8.40 1.91
C TYR A 342 -13.92 -7.91 2.71
N SER A 343 -13.81 -8.30 3.99
CA SER A 343 -12.70 -7.86 4.84
C SER A 343 -11.90 -9.01 5.41
N TYR A 344 -10.59 -8.82 5.52
CA TYR A 344 -9.63 -9.80 6.03
C TYR A 344 -8.64 -9.17 7.00
N VAL A 345 -8.07 -10.03 7.85
CA VAL A 345 -6.83 -9.73 8.60
C VAL A 345 -5.88 -10.90 8.39
N PHE A 346 -4.77 -10.67 7.68
CA PHE A 346 -3.76 -11.68 7.37
C PHE A 346 -2.83 -11.90 8.56
N GLY A 347 -2.73 -13.15 9.02
CA GLY A 347 -1.98 -13.52 10.22
C GLY A 347 -1.01 -14.68 10.02
N TYR A 348 -0.71 -15.04 8.76
CA TYR A 348 0.24 -16.12 8.49
C TYR A 348 1.68 -15.55 8.50
N PRO A 349 2.53 -15.94 9.47
CA PRO A 349 3.89 -15.43 9.53
C PRO A 349 4.71 -15.96 8.36
N TYR A 350 5.62 -15.13 7.86
CA TYR A 350 6.54 -15.55 6.82
C TYR A 350 7.66 -16.40 7.43
N ASP A 351 8.01 -17.53 6.81
CA ASP A 351 9.11 -18.38 7.31
C ASP A 351 10.47 -17.71 6.99
N THR A 352 11.12 -17.20 8.03
CA THR A 352 12.15 -16.14 7.92
C THR A 352 13.55 -16.57 7.51
N GLU A 353 13.81 -17.81 7.09
CA GLU A 353 15.19 -18.19 6.74
C GLU A 353 15.77 -17.36 5.56
N ASN A 354 14.92 -16.75 4.71
CA ASN A 354 15.37 -16.00 3.54
C ASN A 354 15.01 -14.49 3.50
N LEU A 355 14.27 -13.95 4.48
CA LEU A 355 13.97 -12.52 4.53
C LEU A 355 14.99 -11.78 5.39
N ARG A 356 16.05 -11.31 4.71
CA ARG A 356 17.01 -10.28 5.15
C ARG A 356 16.62 -9.55 6.45
N ASN A 357 17.23 -9.94 7.56
CA ASN A 357 17.35 -9.17 8.81
C ASN A 357 16.07 -8.68 9.52
N ARG A 358 14.84 -9.11 9.15
CA ARG A 358 13.60 -8.76 9.87
C ARG A 358 13.27 -9.76 10.98
N ILE A 359 14.21 -9.95 11.92
CA ILE A 359 14.08 -10.91 13.04
C ILE A 359 12.82 -10.64 13.86
N GLU A 360 12.45 -9.37 13.96
CA GLU A 360 11.27 -8.89 14.64
C GLU A 360 9.96 -9.43 14.01
N CYS A 361 9.96 -9.92 12.78
CA CYS A 361 8.76 -10.47 12.12
C CYS A 361 8.78 -11.99 11.97
N SER A 362 9.74 -12.70 12.57
CA SER A 362 9.95 -14.15 12.35
C SER A 362 8.77 -15.05 12.71
N ASP A 363 7.97 -14.66 13.70
CA ASP A 363 6.77 -15.37 14.16
C ASP A 363 5.50 -14.50 14.04
N HIS A 364 5.57 -13.43 13.25
CA HIS A 364 4.48 -12.46 13.08
C HIS A 364 4.17 -12.21 11.61
N ALA A 365 2.91 -11.83 11.30
CA ALA A 365 2.59 -11.23 10.01
C ALA A 365 2.67 -9.71 10.11
N CYS A 366 3.76 -9.16 9.59
CA CYS A 366 4.09 -7.74 9.52
C CYS A 366 3.66 -7.11 8.20
N HIS A 367 3.82 -5.80 8.10
CA HIS A 367 3.36 -5.02 6.97
C HIS A 367 3.89 -5.56 5.63
N ALA A 368 2.96 -5.71 4.68
CA ALA A 368 3.20 -6.25 3.34
C ALA A 368 3.62 -7.72 3.27
N ASP A 369 3.63 -8.46 4.39
CA ASP A 369 4.03 -9.88 4.39
C ASP A 369 3.05 -10.76 3.59
N GLU A 370 1.85 -10.29 3.28
CA GLU A 370 0.90 -11.01 2.44
C GLU A 370 1.20 -10.90 0.94
N ILE A 371 2.03 -9.92 0.52
CA ILE A 371 2.31 -9.66 -0.91
C ILE A 371 3.02 -10.82 -1.59
N PRO A 372 4.07 -11.43 -1.01
CA PRO A 372 4.71 -12.57 -1.63
C PRO A 372 3.76 -13.75 -1.84
N PHE A 373 2.84 -13.99 -0.88
CA PHE A 373 1.83 -15.04 -0.99
C PHE A 373 0.81 -14.72 -2.08
N LEU A 374 0.37 -13.48 -2.21
CA LEU A 374 -0.59 -13.08 -3.23
C LEU A 374 -0.04 -13.26 -4.66
N PHE A 375 1.23 -12.92 -4.87
CA PHE A 375 1.85 -12.94 -6.20
C PHE A 375 2.64 -14.22 -6.51
N GLU A 376 2.58 -15.23 -5.65
CA GLU A 376 3.38 -16.47 -5.79
C GLU A 376 4.87 -16.15 -6.06
N SER A 377 5.41 -15.16 -5.34
CA SER A 377 6.71 -14.58 -5.65
C SER A 377 7.81 -15.62 -5.65
N SER A 378 8.53 -15.78 -6.76
CA SER A 378 9.54 -16.84 -6.94
C SER A 378 10.72 -16.76 -5.98
N TRP A 379 11.04 -15.57 -5.49
CA TRP A 379 12.07 -15.34 -4.48
C TRP A 379 11.60 -15.74 -3.07
N ALA A 380 10.30 -15.98 -2.88
CA ALA A 380 9.74 -16.41 -1.62
C ALA A 380 9.72 -17.94 -1.52
N ASN A 381 10.59 -18.50 -0.68
CA ASN A 381 10.64 -19.94 -0.44
C ASN A 381 9.56 -20.35 0.55
N PHE A 382 8.36 -20.67 0.05
CA PHE A 382 7.25 -21.09 0.91
C PHE A 382 7.35 -22.56 1.33
N THR A 383 7.05 -22.82 2.60
CA THR A 383 6.68 -24.17 3.07
C THR A 383 5.43 -24.67 2.32
N ASP A 384 5.16 -25.97 2.34
CA ASP A 384 3.94 -26.51 1.74
C ASP A 384 2.65 -25.87 2.29
N ALA A 385 2.69 -25.49 3.58
CA ALA A 385 1.61 -24.75 4.21
C ALA A 385 1.46 -23.34 3.61
N GLY A 386 2.58 -22.62 3.49
CA GLY A 386 2.62 -21.30 2.86
C GLY A 386 2.17 -21.32 1.40
N ARG A 387 2.53 -22.36 0.64
CA ARG A 387 2.09 -22.52 -0.76
C ARG A 387 0.58 -22.68 -0.87
N ARG A 388 -0.07 -23.41 0.04
CA ARG A 388 -1.54 -23.52 0.09
C ARG A 388 -2.21 -22.18 0.41
N VAL A 389 -1.63 -21.40 1.33
CA VAL A 389 -2.10 -20.04 1.64
C VAL A 389 -2.00 -19.15 0.40
N SER A 390 -0.85 -19.18 -0.26
CA SER A 390 -0.57 -18.42 -1.49
C SER A 390 -1.57 -18.74 -2.60
N GLN A 391 -1.75 -20.03 -2.93
CA GLN A 391 -2.72 -20.48 -3.94
C GLN A 391 -4.16 -20.07 -3.59
N SER A 392 -4.54 -20.17 -2.31
CA SER A 392 -5.87 -19.77 -1.86
C SER A 392 -6.08 -18.26 -2.03
N MET A 393 -5.12 -17.45 -1.58
CA MET A 393 -5.16 -15.99 -1.74
C MET A 393 -5.25 -15.57 -3.21
N ALA A 394 -4.38 -16.11 -4.07
CA ALA A 394 -4.42 -15.86 -5.51
C ALA A 394 -5.79 -16.19 -6.11
N THR A 395 -6.40 -17.30 -5.69
CA THR A 395 -7.75 -17.71 -6.11
C THR A 395 -8.80 -16.68 -5.67
N TYR A 396 -8.84 -16.28 -4.40
CA TYR A 396 -9.81 -15.31 -3.90
C TYR A 396 -9.71 -13.95 -4.61
N TRP A 397 -8.48 -13.43 -4.78
CA TRP A 397 -8.26 -12.14 -5.45
C TRP A 397 -8.65 -12.21 -6.93
N THR A 398 -8.31 -13.31 -7.61
CA THR A 398 -8.65 -13.51 -9.02
C THR A 398 -10.15 -13.70 -9.23
N ASN A 399 -10.81 -14.48 -8.36
CA ASN A 399 -12.26 -14.64 -8.32
C ASN A 399 -12.94 -13.28 -8.20
N PHE A 400 -12.55 -12.49 -7.20
CA PHE A 400 -13.11 -11.16 -7.00
C PHE A 400 -12.89 -10.23 -8.20
N GLY A 401 -11.70 -10.28 -8.81
CA GLY A 401 -11.41 -9.52 -10.02
C GLY A 401 -12.27 -9.90 -11.22
N LYS A 402 -12.70 -11.17 -11.32
CA LYS A 402 -13.53 -11.69 -12.42
C LYS A 402 -15.03 -11.56 -12.18
N SER A 403 -15.49 -11.71 -10.94
CA SER A 403 -16.90 -11.97 -10.62
C SER A 403 -17.49 -11.03 -9.58
N GLN A 404 -16.71 -10.09 -9.04
CA GLN A 404 -17.09 -9.24 -7.90
C GLN A 404 -17.26 -10.00 -6.57
N ASP A 405 -17.07 -11.31 -6.57
CA ASP A 405 -17.23 -12.19 -5.41
C ASP A 405 -15.97 -13.06 -5.25
N PRO A 406 -15.26 -12.99 -4.12
CA PRO A 406 -14.06 -13.79 -3.93
C PRO A 406 -14.36 -15.30 -3.90
N ASN A 407 -15.61 -15.72 -3.75
CA ASN A 407 -16.00 -17.13 -3.64
C ASN A 407 -16.18 -17.85 -4.99
N GLU A 408 -16.29 -17.12 -6.09
CA GLU A 408 -16.67 -17.63 -7.41
C GLU A 408 -15.82 -16.94 -8.50
N PRO A 409 -15.54 -17.57 -9.65
CA PRO A 409 -16.09 -18.85 -10.11
C PRO A 409 -15.24 -20.07 -9.72
N LEU A 410 -14.00 -19.88 -9.28
CA LEU A 410 -13.16 -21.01 -8.87
C LEU A 410 -13.50 -21.41 -7.44
N ARG A 411 -13.54 -22.71 -7.18
CA ARG A 411 -13.80 -23.24 -5.85
C ARG A 411 -12.73 -22.74 -4.87
N VAL A 412 -13.20 -22.17 -3.77
CA VAL A 412 -12.36 -21.71 -2.66
C VAL A 412 -12.47 -22.66 -1.46
N PRO A 413 -11.44 -22.74 -0.59
CA PRO A 413 -11.45 -23.64 0.55
C PRO A 413 -12.54 -23.29 1.58
N LEU A 414 -12.84 -21.99 1.74
CA LEU A 414 -13.84 -21.47 2.65
C LEU A 414 -14.66 -20.37 1.99
N SER A 415 -15.96 -20.33 2.27
CA SER A 415 -16.78 -19.20 1.86
C SER A 415 -16.42 -17.96 2.69
N TRP A 416 -16.08 -16.87 2.02
CA TRP A 416 -15.82 -15.55 2.57
C TRP A 416 -17.11 -14.73 2.57
N PRO A 417 -17.72 -14.47 3.74
CA PRO A 417 -18.96 -13.70 3.81
C PRO A 417 -18.73 -12.22 3.52
N ARG A 418 -19.71 -11.61 2.85
CA ARG A 418 -19.76 -10.17 2.61
C ARG A 418 -20.24 -9.43 3.86
N ILE A 419 -19.57 -8.34 4.20
CA ILE A 419 -20.08 -7.34 5.15
C ILE A 419 -21.20 -6.59 4.42
N ILE A 420 -22.44 -6.94 4.73
CA ILE A 420 -23.64 -6.21 4.26
C ILE A 420 -24.10 -5.31 5.42
N LYS A 421 -24.46 -4.07 5.12
CA LYS A 421 -25.10 -3.12 6.06
C LYS A 421 -26.31 -3.79 6.73
N GLN A 422 -26.12 -4.41 7.89
CA GLN A 422 -27.20 -4.73 8.81
C GLN A 422 -26.83 -4.19 10.18
N TYR A 423 -27.37 -3.00 10.48
CA TYR A 423 -27.81 -2.70 11.83
C TYR A 423 -29.22 -2.12 11.76
N ARG A 424 -30.23 -3.00 11.89
CA ARG A 424 -31.39 -2.69 12.74
C ARG A 424 -30.86 -2.74 14.18
N GLN A 425 -31.06 -1.68 14.95
CA GLN A 425 -30.86 -1.75 16.40
C GLN A 425 -31.74 -2.87 16.96
N VAL A 426 -31.12 -3.95 17.45
CA VAL A 426 -31.83 -4.92 18.30
C VAL A 426 -32.05 -4.20 19.64
N LYS A 427 -33.31 -3.90 19.97
CA LYS A 427 -33.69 -3.45 21.32
C LYS A 427 -33.18 -4.49 22.32
N PRO A 428 -32.55 -4.10 23.44
CA PRO A 428 -32.14 -5.05 24.46
C PRO A 428 -33.37 -5.77 25.00
N ASP A 429 -33.36 -7.10 24.93
CA ASP A 429 -34.29 -7.94 25.69
C ASP A 429 -34.03 -7.70 27.18
N SER A 430 -35.07 -7.32 27.93
CA SER A 430 -34.96 -6.72 29.27
C SER A 430 -34.54 -7.69 30.38
N ASN A 431 -34.24 -8.95 30.04
CA ASN A 431 -34.04 -10.03 31.01
C ASN A 431 -32.63 -10.65 31.03
N LYS A 432 -31.61 -10.01 30.43
CA LYS A 432 -30.20 -10.47 30.56
C LYS A 432 -29.28 -9.31 30.90
N SER A 433 -28.43 -9.51 31.91
CA SER A 433 -27.47 -8.48 32.33
C SER A 433 -26.43 -8.24 31.22
N THR A 434 -26.02 -6.98 31.05
CA THR A 434 -25.04 -6.54 30.03
C THR A 434 -23.70 -7.30 30.12
N LYS A 435 -23.40 -7.89 31.28
CA LYS A 435 -22.18 -8.66 31.54
C LYS A 435 -22.26 -10.08 30.97
N GLU A 436 -23.43 -10.73 31.06
CA GLU A 436 -23.66 -12.07 30.50
C GLU A 436 -23.71 -12.04 28.97
N LEU A 437 -24.31 -11.00 28.38
CA LEU A 437 -24.29 -10.77 26.93
C LEU A 437 -22.87 -10.55 26.41
N THR A 438 -22.02 -9.81 27.14
CA THR A 438 -20.62 -9.55 26.74
C THR A 438 -19.77 -10.82 26.78
N ILE A 439 -19.90 -11.64 27.82
CA ILE A 439 -19.15 -12.91 27.96
C ILE A 439 -19.63 -13.95 26.93
N GLU A 440 -20.93 -14.00 26.63
CA GLU A 440 -21.49 -14.90 25.61
C GLU A 440 -21.15 -14.43 24.18
N LEU A 441 -21.04 -13.11 23.94
CA LEU A 441 -20.56 -12.54 22.68
C LEU A 441 -19.05 -12.71 22.49
N GLU A 442 -18.20 -12.54 23.51
CA GLU A 442 -16.75 -12.82 23.44
C GLU A 442 -16.46 -14.32 23.16
N LYS A 443 -17.25 -15.22 23.75
CA LYS A 443 -17.21 -16.67 23.45
C LYS A 443 -17.77 -17.06 22.08
N LYS A 444 -18.57 -16.19 21.44
CA LYS A 444 -19.12 -16.39 20.08
C LYS A 444 -18.31 -15.66 19.00
N LEU A 445 -17.63 -14.57 19.32
CA LEU A 445 -16.71 -13.82 18.46
C LEU A 445 -15.40 -14.56 18.19
N THR A 446 -15.03 -15.48 19.08
CA THR A 446 -13.89 -16.41 18.93
C THR A 446 -14.17 -17.58 17.98
N LYS A 447 -15.37 -17.69 17.39
CA LYS A 447 -15.83 -18.90 16.67
C LYS A 447 -16.11 -18.75 15.17
N ALA A 448 -15.49 -17.81 14.47
CA ALA A 448 -15.34 -17.93 13.00
C ALA A 448 -14.06 -17.27 12.48
N PRO A 449 -12.87 -17.85 12.77
CA PRO A 449 -11.68 -17.58 11.98
C PRO A 449 -11.83 -18.24 10.59
N PHE A 450 -11.19 -17.67 9.60
CA PHE A 450 -10.71 -18.40 8.44
C PHE A 450 -9.73 -19.44 8.98
N ILE A 451 -10.15 -20.71 9.00
CA ILE A 451 -9.32 -21.81 9.48
C ILE A 451 -8.82 -22.54 8.24
N THR A 452 -7.59 -22.26 7.83
CA THR A 452 -6.90 -23.21 6.95
C THR A 452 -6.27 -24.25 7.87
N ARG A 453 -6.89 -25.42 7.97
CA ARG A 453 -6.33 -26.56 8.71
C ARG A 453 -5.28 -27.21 7.82
N ILE A 454 -4.02 -27.20 8.26
CA ILE A 454 -2.91 -27.77 7.51
C ILE A 454 -2.22 -28.79 8.42
N GLY A 455 -2.57 -30.07 8.28
CA GLY A 455 -2.12 -31.10 9.21
C GLY A 455 -2.71 -30.91 10.61
N ASN A 456 -1.87 -30.96 11.65
CA ASN A 456 -2.26 -30.74 13.05
C ASN A 456 -2.22 -29.28 13.50
N ASP A 457 -1.72 -28.36 12.66
CA ASP A 457 -1.53 -26.95 13.01
C ASP A 457 -2.65 -26.06 12.45
N ILE A 458 -2.98 -25.01 13.21
CA ILE A 458 -4.10 -24.09 12.98
C ILE A 458 -3.55 -22.67 12.73
N TYR A 459 -3.85 -22.08 11.57
CA TYR A 459 -3.48 -20.70 11.22
C TYR A 459 -4.73 -19.84 10.99
N TYR A 460 -4.67 -18.53 11.31
CA TYR A 460 -5.84 -17.64 11.41
C TYR A 460 -5.82 -16.49 10.38
N LEU A 461 -6.87 -16.36 9.56
CA LEU A 461 -7.31 -15.08 8.97
C LEU A 461 -8.55 -14.66 9.77
N TYR A 462 -8.60 -13.44 10.32
CA TYR A 462 -9.77 -13.01 11.11
C TYR A 462 -10.82 -12.28 10.26
N TYR A 463 -12.10 -12.63 10.43
CA TYR A 463 -13.24 -11.82 9.98
C TYR A 463 -14.04 -11.36 11.22
N PHE A 464 -14.11 -10.05 11.46
CA PHE A 464 -14.80 -9.51 12.63
C PHE A 464 -16.30 -9.31 12.36
N LYS A 465 -17.12 -10.25 12.85
CA LYS A 465 -18.58 -10.09 12.95
C LYS A 465 -18.97 -9.59 14.34
N ASN A 466 -18.93 -8.27 14.56
CA ASN A 466 -19.43 -7.50 15.73
C ASN A 466 -18.40 -7.09 16.80
N GLU A 467 -17.93 -5.85 16.70
CA GLU A 467 -17.74 -5.03 17.90
C GLU A 467 -18.61 -3.79 17.79
N LYS A 468 -19.47 -3.58 18.81
CA LYS A 468 -20.13 -2.29 19.05
C LYS A 468 -19.03 -1.25 19.20
N ILE A 469 -18.91 -0.39 18.20
CA ILE A 469 -18.06 0.80 18.29
C ILE A 469 -18.72 1.74 19.28
N ASN A 470 -18.13 1.90 20.46
CA ASN A 470 -18.22 3.17 21.17
C ASN A 470 -17.33 4.15 20.39
N THR A 471 -17.91 4.82 19.40
CA THR A 471 -17.32 5.95 18.69
C THR A 471 -17.25 7.08 19.69
N TYR A 472 -16.07 7.29 20.26
CA TYR A 472 -15.74 8.57 20.87
C TYR A 472 -14.27 8.87 20.55
N LEU A 473 -14.05 9.83 19.66
CA LEU A 473 -12.82 10.63 19.63
C LEU A 473 -12.53 11.10 21.06
#